data_AF-A0A9E3KK53-F1
#
_entry.id   AF-A0A9E3KK53-F1
#
_cell.length_a   1.000
_cell.length_b   1.000
_cell.length_c   1.000
_cell.angle_alpha   90.00
_cell.angle_beta   90.00
_cell.angle_gamma   90.00
#
_symmetry.space_group_name_H-M   'P 1'
#
loop_
_entity.id
_entity.type
_entity.pdbx_description
1 polymer ?
#
loop_
_entity_poly.entity_id
_entity_poly.type
_entity_poly.pdbx_seq_one_letter_code
_entity_poly.pdbx_strand_id
1 'polypeptide(L)'
;MRVRLVLLLVLLTYCVAAQNLDIYNGCPMEGEVSQNNSPARIQQLEALNRLKNRYTFPTAADYNNSVTLEAMLANEGKPDRNKFNVNQAATIEGFIVYAAKKGSKETCNCKSTSTYFTDQHIEIALTPDEPKDGKTITVEITPRLRELMRQQGIDWTHGEIQNYVGKKVRISGWLFYDTEHEKDACSYNPEKCGDVPGYNRHTCWEIHPVTGFEDITEEYLHTNARVNTDAGEERLVFSSSPPPVIARTSIAKPLQPMEYLILIMLGGIVGTVGQLLRVIIGLKKAADSGEAPDYKRTTLSLVLAFAVGGVAGVLAAINMTDLETIDKSTLLAFLTAGYAGTDFIEGFISKHKVTPS
;
A
#
# COMPACT_ATOMS: atom_id res chain seq x y z
N MET A 1 53.58 11.99 -13.80
CA MET A 1 53.25 11.58 -12.42
C MET A 1 51.80 11.16 -12.38
N ARG A 2 51.51 9.96 -11.87
CA ARG A 2 50.26 9.21 -12.05
C ARG A 2 49.11 9.83 -11.23
N VAL A 3 48.06 10.30 -11.90
CA VAL A 3 46.78 10.65 -11.27
C VAL A 3 46.05 9.34 -10.98
N ARG A 4 46.04 8.91 -9.72
CA ARG A 4 45.27 7.74 -9.29
C ARG A 4 43.82 8.17 -9.06
N LEU A 5 42.96 7.62 -9.91
CA LEU A 5 41.52 7.56 -9.80
C LEU A 5 41.13 6.93 -8.43
N VAL A 6 40.42 7.67 -7.59
CA VAL A 6 39.71 7.10 -6.42
C VAL A 6 38.23 7.32 -6.68
N LEU A 7 37.62 6.35 -7.35
CA LEU A 7 36.17 6.23 -7.47
C LEU A 7 35.69 5.55 -6.17
N LEU A 8 35.36 6.33 -5.14
CA LEU A 8 34.76 5.80 -3.92
C LEU A 8 33.24 5.68 -4.16
N LEU A 9 32.81 4.48 -4.51
CA LEU A 9 31.39 4.10 -4.60
C LEU A 9 30.86 4.00 -3.17
N VAL A 10 30.22 5.06 -2.65
CA VAL A 10 29.54 5.03 -1.35
C VAL A 10 28.07 4.73 -1.61
N LEU A 11 27.74 3.44 -1.69
CA LEU A 11 26.40 2.92 -1.45
C LEU A 11 26.10 3.09 0.04
N LEU A 12 25.56 4.25 0.43
CA LEU A 12 24.98 4.44 1.76
C LEU A 12 23.53 3.95 1.71
N THR A 13 23.37 2.68 2.04
CA THR A 13 22.10 2.07 2.42
C THR A 13 21.46 2.89 3.54
N TYR A 14 20.31 3.52 3.26
CA TYR A 14 19.41 3.94 4.31
C TYR A 14 18.89 2.69 5.01
N CYS A 15 19.45 2.37 6.16
CA CYS A 15 18.76 1.51 7.11
C CYS A 15 17.72 2.39 7.79
N VAL A 16 16.52 2.46 7.22
CA VAL A 16 15.33 2.68 8.05
C VAL A 16 15.43 1.57 9.09
N ALA A 17 15.63 1.92 10.37
CA ALA A 17 15.56 0.92 11.42
C ALA A 17 14.14 0.35 11.34
N ALA A 18 14.01 -0.82 10.72
CA ALA A 18 12.75 -1.54 10.65
C ALA A 18 12.28 -1.67 12.10
N GLN A 19 11.14 -1.06 12.42
CA GLN A 19 10.58 -1.24 13.75
C GLN A 19 10.31 -2.73 13.91
N ASN A 20 10.98 -3.33 14.88
CA ASN A 20 10.68 -4.69 15.26
C ASN A 20 9.36 -4.65 16.03
N LEU A 21 8.30 -5.09 15.37
CA LEU A 21 6.96 -5.24 15.94
C LEU A 21 6.68 -6.70 16.30
N ASP A 22 7.73 -7.53 16.49
CA ASP A 22 7.55 -8.94 16.89
C ASP A 22 6.82 -9.02 18.22
N ILE A 23 7.11 -8.09 19.14
CA ILE A 23 6.31 -7.85 20.34
C ILE A 23 5.64 -6.49 20.20
N TYR A 24 4.32 -6.49 20.04
CA TYR A 24 3.52 -5.28 19.92
C TYR A 24 2.51 -5.20 21.06
N ASN A 25 2.55 -4.11 21.84
CA ASN A 25 1.74 -3.94 23.06
C ASN A 25 1.81 -5.16 24.01
N GLY A 26 3.00 -5.73 24.18
CA GLY A 26 3.23 -6.91 25.02
C GLY A 26 2.75 -8.23 24.40
N CYS A 27 2.20 -8.22 23.18
CA CYS A 27 1.75 -9.41 22.48
C CYS A 27 2.79 -9.88 21.44
N PRO A 28 3.34 -11.10 21.55
CA PRO A 28 4.30 -11.62 20.59
C PRO A 28 3.64 -12.04 19.27
N MET A 29 4.44 -12.40 18.25
CA MET A 29 3.93 -12.84 16.94
C MET A 29 3.06 -14.09 17.01
N GLU A 30 3.39 -15.02 17.90
CA GLU A 30 2.61 -16.23 18.16
C GLU A 30 1.30 -15.98 18.94
N GLY A 31 1.09 -14.76 19.44
CA GLY A 31 -0.10 -14.42 20.21
C GLY A 31 -0.18 -15.11 21.58
N GLU A 32 -1.40 -15.27 22.10
CA GLU A 32 -1.68 -15.95 23.37
C GLU A 32 -2.56 -17.19 23.17
N VAL A 33 -1.91 -18.33 22.92
CA VAL A 33 -2.58 -19.62 22.76
C VAL A 33 -2.83 -20.31 24.11
N SER A 34 -4.03 -20.89 24.28
CA SER A 34 -4.39 -21.63 25.49
C SER A 34 -3.52 -22.87 25.67
N GLN A 35 -2.93 -23.03 26.86
CA GLN A 35 -2.11 -24.18 27.23
C GLN A 35 -2.93 -25.46 27.50
N ASN A 36 -4.27 -25.37 27.50
CA ASN A 36 -5.15 -26.53 27.58
C ASN A 36 -5.28 -27.28 26.24
N ASN A 37 -4.74 -26.72 25.15
CA ASN A 37 -4.69 -27.39 23.84
C ASN A 37 -3.64 -28.50 23.83
N SER A 38 -3.77 -29.46 22.91
CA SER A 38 -2.70 -30.43 22.65
C SER A 38 -1.45 -29.72 22.11
N PRO A 39 -0.23 -30.26 22.32
CA PRO A 39 1.00 -29.64 21.80
C PRO A 39 0.96 -29.37 20.28
N ALA A 40 0.38 -30.30 19.51
CA ALA A 40 0.22 -30.12 18.08
C ALA A 40 -0.73 -28.97 17.73
N ARG A 41 -1.84 -28.81 18.47
CA ARG A 41 -2.78 -27.70 18.25
C ARG A 41 -2.16 -26.36 18.67
N ILE A 42 -1.35 -26.33 19.72
CA ILE A 42 -0.60 -25.13 20.13
C ILE A 42 0.30 -24.68 18.97
N GLN A 43 1.14 -25.58 18.46
CA GLN A 43 2.05 -25.25 17.35
C GLN A 43 1.31 -24.75 16.10
N GLN A 44 0.16 -25.36 15.77
CA GLN A 44 -0.68 -24.93 14.64
C GLN A 44 -1.21 -23.50 14.84
N LEU A 45 -1.74 -23.21 16.03
CA LEU A 45 -2.30 -21.88 16.35
C LEU A 45 -1.21 -20.81 16.38
N GLU A 46 -0.04 -21.10 16.96
CA GLU A 46 1.09 -20.18 16.97
C GLU A 46 1.59 -19.90 15.54
N ALA A 47 1.67 -20.91 14.68
CA ALA A 47 2.03 -20.73 13.27
C ALA A 47 1.00 -19.87 12.52
N LEU A 48 -0.30 -20.09 12.77
CA LEU A 48 -1.37 -19.29 12.20
C LEU A 48 -1.28 -17.82 12.66
N ASN A 49 -1.07 -17.61 13.96
CA ASN A 49 -0.90 -16.28 14.55
C ASN A 49 0.32 -15.55 13.96
N ARG A 50 1.44 -16.24 13.70
CA ARG A 50 2.61 -15.64 13.05
C ARG A 50 2.27 -15.12 11.64
N LEU A 51 1.40 -15.82 10.90
CA LEU A 51 0.94 -15.39 9.58
C LEU A 51 -0.02 -14.20 9.67
N LYS A 52 -0.98 -14.23 10.59
CA LYS A 52 -1.89 -13.11 10.88
C LYS A 52 -1.11 -11.85 11.27
N ASN A 53 -0.17 -12.01 12.19
CA ASN A 53 0.64 -10.92 12.76
C ASN A 53 1.78 -10.43 11.86
N ARG A 54 1.92 -10.91 10.62
CA ARG A 54 2.91 -10.36 9.68
C ARG A 54 2.81 -8.84 9.63
N TYR A 55 3.95 -8.18 9.49
CA TYR A 55 4.01 -6.72 9.35
C TYR A 55 5.04 -6.25 8.33
N THR A 56 5.59 -7.20 7.58
CA THR A 56 6.42 -6.95 6.42
C THR A 56 5.54 -6.70 5.19
N PHE A 57 5.84 -5.65 4.44
CA PHE A 57 5.18 -5.39 3.16
C PHE A 57 5.68 -6.39 2.10
N PRO A 58 4.81 -6.98 1.28
CA PRO A 58 5.24 -7.84 0.18
C PRO A 58 6.09 -7.07 -0.84
N THR A 59 7.08 -7.76 -1.40
CA THR A 59 7.86 -7.28 -2.54
C THR A 59 7.15 -7.60 -3.86
N ALA A 60 7.58 -6.99 -4.96
CA ALA A 60 7.01 -7.27 -6.29
C ALA A 60 7.04 -8.77 -6.68
N ALA A 61 8.01 -9.54 -6.17
CA ALA A 61 8.13 -10.97 -6.45
C ALA A 61 7.12 -11.84 -5.67
N ASP A 62 6.56 -11.31 -4.59
CA ASP A 62 5.59 -12.02 -3.75
C ASP A 62 4.17 -11.98 -4.35
N TYR A 63 3.89 -10.99 -5.19
CA TYR A 63 2.56 -10.77 -5.77
C TYR A 63 2.21 -11.82 -6.83
N ASN A 64 1.04 -12.44 -6.64
CA ASN A 64 0.40 -13.27 -7.63
C ASN A 64 -0.77 -12.52 -8.28
N ASN A 65 -0.52 -11.94 -9.45
CA ASN A 65 -1.51 -11.13 -10.18
C ASN A 65 -2.69 -11.95 -10.74
N SER A 66 -2.65 -13.28 -10.70
CA SER A 66 -3.81 -14.10 -11.08
C SER A 66 -4.86 -14.21 -9.95
N VAL A 67 -4.54 -13.76 -8.74
CA VAL A 67 -5.44 -13.82 -7.59
C VAL A 67 -6.27 -12.53 -7.53
N THR A 68 -7.39 -12.52 -8.25
CA THR A 68 -8.39 -11.44 -8.21
C THR A 68 -9.52 -11.77 -7.23
N LEU A 69 -10.41 -10.80 -6.95
CA LEU A 69 -11.59 -11.04 -6.12
C LEU A 69 -12.49 -12.13 -6.72
N GLU A 70 -12.71 -12.11 -8.03
CA GLU A 70 -13.45 -13.14 -8.76
C GLU A 70 -12.76 -14.50 -8.63
N ALA A 71 -11.43 -14.54 -8.76
CA ALA A 71 -10.68 -15.78 -8.61
C ALA A 71 -10.80 -16.35 -7.19
N MET A 72 -10.76 -15.50 -6.15
CA MET A 72 -10.97 -15.93 -4.76
C MET A 72 -12.39 -16.48 -4.56
N LEU A 73 -13.40 -15.77 -5.07
CA LEU A 73 -14.82 -16.17 -4.98
C LEU A 73 -15.22 -17.32 -5.92
N ALA A 74 -14.36 -17.74 -6.84
CA ALA A 74 -14.69 -18.81 -7.77
C ALA A 74 -14.93 -20.14 -7.03
N ASN A 75 -16.14 -20.68 -7.17
CA ASN A 75 -16.48 -22.02 -6.70
C ASN A 75 -16.08 -23.06 -7.76
N GLU A 76 -15.11 -23.90 -7.44
CA GLU A 76 -14.62 -24.98 -8.32
C GLU A 76 -15.29 -26.34 -8.04
N GLY A 77 -16.33 -26.37 -7.19
CA GLY A 77 -17.03 -27.60 -6.79
C GLY A 77 -16.18 -28.55 -5.95
N LYS A 78 -15.11 -28.05 -5.31
CA LYS A 78 -14.17 -28.82 -4.49
C LYS A 78 -13.59 -27.95 -3.36
N PRO A 79 -13.05 -28.58 -2.29
CA PRO A 79 -12.31 -27.87 -1.25
C PRO A 79 -11.18 -26.99 -1.80
N ASP A 80 -11.07 -25.76 -1.29
CA ASP A 80 -10.16 -24.73 -1.81
C ASP A 80 -8.91 -24.51 -0.96
N ARG A 81 -8.65 -25.34 0.06
CA ARG A 81 -7.51 -25.20 0.98
C ARG A 81 -6.15 -25.02 0.28
N ASN A 82 -5.97 -25.66 -0.87
CA ASN A 82 -4.73 -25.62 -1.64
C ASN A 82 -4.84 -24.73 -2.89
N LYS A 83 -5.85 -23.86 -2.97
CA LYS A 83 -6.12 -23.00 -4.13
C LYS A 83 -5.06 -21.91 -4.30
N PHE A 84 -4.57 -21.35 -3.20
CA PHE A 84 -3.53 -20.33 -3.18
C PHE A 84 -2.37 -20.70 -2.25
N ASN A 85 -1.37 -19.82 -2.15
CA ASN A 85 -0.17 -20.03 -1.34
C ASN A 85 -0.04 -18.90 -0.31
N VAL A 86 0.05 -19.25 0.97
CA VAL A 86 0.19 -18.30 2.08
C VAL A 86 1.47 -17.46 2.03
N ASN A 87 2.47 -17.87 1.26
CA ASN A 87 3.72 -17.13 1.02
C ASN A 87 3.61 -16.13 -0.13
N GLN A 88 2.45 -16.01 -0.78
CA GLN A 88 2.20 -15.04 -1.84
C GLN A 88 1.32 -13.89 -1.33
N ALA A 89 1.42 -12.76 -2.00
CA ALA A 89 0.54 -11.62 -1.85
C ALA A 89 -0.40 -11.51 -3.05
N ALA A 90 -1.48 -10.74 -2.90
CA ALA A 90 -2.41 -10.45 -3.96
C ALA A 90 -2.89 -9.01 -3.88
N THR A 91 -3.42 -8.53 -5.01
CA THR A 91 -4.14 -7.26 -5.10
C THR A 91 -5.53 -7.56 -5.64
N ILE A 92 -6.55 -7.14 -4.91
CA ILE A 92 -7.95 -7.34 -5.26
C ILE A 92 -8.68 -6.00 -5.34
N GLU A 93 -9.70 -5.92 -6.19
CA GLU A 93 -10.56 -4.76 -6.31
C GLU A 93 -12.01 -5.14 -6.04
N GLY A 94 -12.66 -4.44 -5.10
CA GLY A 94 -14.00 -4.80 -4.63
C GLY A 94 -14.70 -3.63 -3.96
N PHE A 95 -15.95 -3.84 -3.59
CA PHE A 95 -16.70 -2.92 -2.74
C PHE A 95 -16.62 -3.36 -1.30
N ILE A 96 -16.39 -2.43 -0.37
CA ILE A 96 -16.53 -2.73 1.05
C ILE A 96 -18.03 -2.77 1.38
N VAL A 97 -18.55 -3.94 1.69
CA VAL A 97 -19.97 -4.11 2.08
C VAL A 97 -20.16 -4.12 3.59
N TYR A 98 -19.08 -4.37 4.33
CA TYR A 98 -19.08 -4.28 5.79
C TYR A 98 -17.67 -4.01 6.34
N ALA A 99 -17.59 -3.17 7.38
CA ALA A 99 -16.38 -2.98 8.17
C ALA A 99 -16.74 -3.00 9.66
N ALA A 100 -16.12 -3.91 10.41
CA ALA A 100 -16.41 -4.08 11.83
C ALA A 100 -16.06 -2.81 12.62
N LYS A 101 -16.94 -2.41 13.55
CA LYS A 101 -16.70 -1.28 14.47
C LYS A 101 -15.59 -1.59 15.48
N LYS A 102 -15.35 -2.88 15.70
CA LYS A 102 -14.48 -3.44 16.72
C LYS A 102 -14.13 -4.88 16.33
N GLY A 103 -12.88 -5.27 16.53
CA GLY A 103 -12.44 -6.65 16.35
C GLY A 103 -12.87 -7.59 17.48
N SER A 104 -12.74 -8.89 17.22
CA SER A 104 -13.09 -9.94 18.16
C SER A 104 -11.90 -10.31 19.06
N LYS A 105 -12.15 -11.13 20.10
CA LYS A 105 -11.07 -11.66 20.94
C LYS A 105 -10.41 -12.81 20.21
N GLU A 106 -9.16 -12.63 19.79
CA GLU A 106 -8.40 -13.66 19.08
C GLU A 106 -7.06 -13.94 19.74
N THR A 107 -6.54 -15.13 19.50
CA THR A 107 -5.23 -15.52 20.06
C THR A 107 -4.09 -14.70 19.44
N CYS A 108 -4.14 -14.36 18.14
CA CYS A 108 -3.17 -13.50 17.46
C CYS A 108 -3.00 -12.13 18.15
N ASN A 109 -4.08 -11.60 18.73
CA ASN A 109 -4.15 -10.30 19.39
C ASN A 109 -4.08 -10.40 20.93
N CYS A 110 -3.58 -11.52 21.45
CA CYS A 110 -3.51 -11.81 22.89
C CYS A 110 -4.83 -11.57 23.62
N LYS A 111 -5.94 -11.92 22.94
CA LYS A 111 -7.32 -11.80 23.41
C LYS A 111 -7.71 -10.38 23.86
N SER A 112 -7.02 -9.38 23.31
CA SER A 112 -7.33 -7.98 23.53
C SER A 112 -8.80 -7.69 23.23
N THR A 113 -9.36 -6.71 23.94
CA THR A 113 -10.71 -6.18 23.69
C THR A 113 -10.70 -4.73 23.26
N SER A 114 -9.52 -4.13 23.10
CA SER A 114 -9.33 -2.76 22.66
C SER A 114 -9.37 -2.69 21.14
N THR A 115 -10.15 -1.77 20.59
CA THR A 115 -10.19 -1.51 19.13
C THR A 115 -8.84 -1.10 18.55
N TYR A 116 -7.91 -0.62 19.37
CA TYR A 116 -6.55 -0.31 18.93
C TYR A 116 -5.70 -1.56 18.69
N PHE A 117 -6.00 -2.66 19.38
CA PHE A 117 -5.18 -3.87 19.45
C PHE A 117 -5.96 -5.13 19.05
N THR A 118 -6.96 -4.97 18.20
CA THR A 118 -7.63 -6.06 17.50
C THR A 118 -7.53 -5.83 16.00
N ASP A 119 -7.58 -6.94 15.26
CA ASP A 119 -7.75 -6.93 13.81
C ASP A 119 -9.10 -6.29 13.46
N GLN A 120 -9.15 -5.56 12.35
CA GLN A 120 -10.39 -5.06 11.81
C GLN A 120 -10.86 -5.95 10.67
N HIS A 121 -11.94 -6.67 10.93
CA HIS A 121 -12.66 -7.48 9.95
C HIS A 121 -13.40 -6.62 8.93
N ILE A 122 -13.17 -6.86 7.64
CA ILE A 122 -13.81 -6.15 6.52
C ILE A 122 -14.28 -7.18 5.50
N GLU A 123 -15.50 -7.02 4.99
CA GLU A 123 -16.06 -7.86 3.92
C GLU A 123 -16.01 -7.12 2.59
N ILE A 124 -15.41 -7.78 1.59
CA ILE A 124 -15.24 -7.26 0.23
C ILE A 124 -16.08 -8.07 -0.75
N ALA A 125 -16.88 -7.38 -1.56
CA ALA A 125 -17.77 -7.98 -2.55
C ALA A 125 -17.53 -7.45 -3.98
N LEU A 126 -18.06 -8.16 -4.97
CA LEU A 126 -18.01 -7.72 -6.38
C LEU A 126 -18.95 -6.55 -6.66
N THR A 127 -20.06 -6.45 -5.92
CA THR A 127 -21.08 -5.39 -6.07
C THR A 127 -21.34 -4.71 -4.71
N PRO A 128 -21.77 -3.43 -4.70
CA PRO A 128 -21.96 -2.68 -3.47
C PRO A 128 -23.21 -3.08 -2.67
N ASP A 129 -24.14 -3.81 -3.30
CA ASP A 129 -25.41 -4.26 -2.73
C ASP A 129 -25.36 -5.69 -2.17
N GLU A 130 -24.24 -6.40 -2.33
CA GLU A 130 -24.04 -7.73 -1.75
C GLU A 130 -24.15 -7.63 -0.20
N PRO A 131 -24.98 -8.46 0.45
CA PRO A 131 -25.06 -8.48 1.90
C PRO A 131 -23.74 -8.97 2.50
N LYS A 132 -23.46 -8.56 3.74
CA LYS A 132 -22.19 -8.89 4.43
C LYS A 132 -21.94 -10.39 4.63
N ASP A 133 -23.00 -11.20 4.63
CA ASP A 133 -23.00 -12.66 4.77
C ASP A 133 -23.25 -13.37 3.44
N GLY A 134 -23.17 -12.62 2.33
CA GLY A 134 -23.31 -13.11 0.96
C GLY A 134 -21.99 -13.60 0.37
N LYS A 135 -21.78 -13.33 -0.93
CA LYS A 135 -20.56 -13.69 -1.68
C LYS A 135 -19.44 -12.68 -1.45
N THR A 136 -18.89 -12.71 -0.25
CA THR A 136 -17.79 -11.84 0.16
C THR A 136 -16.52 -12.64 0.43
N ILE A 137 -15.39 -11.94 0.44
CA ILE A 137 -14.15 -12.41 1.06
C ILE A 137 -13.80 -11.49 2.22
N THR A 138 -13.22 -12.08 3.27
CA THR A 138 -12.74 -11.33 4.43
C THR A 138 -11.34 -10.77 4.15
N VAL A 139 -11.12 -9.52 4.53
CA VAL A 139 -9.79 -8.91 4.62
C VAL A 139 -9.62 -8.29 6.00
N GLU A 140 -8.39 -8.31 6.52
CA GLU A 140 -8.13 -7.83 7.87
C GLU A 140 -6.96 -6.85 7.97
N ILE A 141 -7.23 -5.68 8.56
CA ILE A 141 -6.20 -4.71 8.95
C ILE A 141 -5.78 -4.99 10.39
N THR A 142 -4.51 -5.35 10.59
CA THR A 142 -4.00 -5.74 11.90
C THR A 142 -3.45 -4.54 12.69
N PRO A 143 -3.36 -4.64 14.03
CA PRO A 143 -2.81 -3.57 14.88
C PRO A 143 -1.39 -3.14 14.50
N ARG A 144 -0.56 -4.09 14.04
CA ARG A 144 0.83 -3.81 13.64
C ARG A 144 0.89 -2.96 12.38
N LEU A 145 0.10 -3.30 11.37
CA LEU A 145 0.02 -2.51 10.13
C LEU A 145 -0.62 -1.16 10.38
N ARG A 146 -1.67 -1.10 11.20
CA ARG A 146 -2.29 0.16 11.62
C ARG A 146 -1.28 1.12 12.26
N GLU A 147 -0.38 0.63 13.11
CA GLU A 147 0.68 1.45 13.70
C GLU A 147 1.70 1.93 12.67
N LEU A 148 2.13 1.05 11.76
CA LEU A 148 3.05 1.43 10.67
C LEU A 148 2.45 2.51 9.75
N MET A 149 1.15 2.43 9.47
CA MET A 149 0.46 3.44 8.68
C MET A 149 0.26 4.75 9.44
N ARG A 150 -0.09 4.68 10.73
CA ARG A 150 -0.22 5.86 11.59
C ARG A 150 1.06 6.68 11.64
N GLN A 151 2.22 6.02 11.66
CA GLN A 151 3.53 6.69 11.64
C GLN A 151 3.81 7.42 10.33
N GLN A 152 3.17 7.00 9.24
CA GLN A 152 3.21 7.67 7.94
C GLN A 152 2.14 8.76 7.81
N GLY A 153 1.38 9.03 8.88
CA GLY A 153 0.27 9.99 8.86
C GLY A 153 -0.99 9.47 8.18
N ILE A 154 -1.09 8.15 7.96
CA ILE A 154 -2.24 7.49 7.33
C ILE A 154 -3.07 6.82 8.42
N ASP A 155 -4.36 7.16 8.48
CA ASP A 155 -5.27 6.63 9.51
C ASP A 155 -5.99 5.38 8.99
N TRP A 156 -5.65 4.22 9.56
CA TRP A 156 -6.35 2.94 9.33
C TRP A 156 -7.05 2.44 10.62
N THR A 157 -7.55 3.36 11.43
CA THR A 157 -8.36 3.02 12.60
C THR A 157 -9.69 2.42 12.20
N HIS A 158 -10.32 1.71 13.15
CA HIS A 158 -11.63 1.12 12.90
C HIS A 158 -12.67 2.15 12.44
N GLY A 159 -12.65 3.34 13.04
CA GLY A 159 -13.55 4.43 12.69
C GLY A 159 -13.29 4.98 11.29
N GLU A 160 -12.02 5.13 10.89
CA GLU A 160 -11.70 5.66 9.57
C GLU A 160 -12.13 4.71 8.45
N ILE A 161 -11.81 3.42 8.58
CA ILE A 161 -12.16 2.42 7.56
C ILE A 161 -13.68 2.27 7.39
N GLN A 162 -14.48 2.59 8.40
CA GLN A 162 -15.94 2.60 8.26
C GLN A 162 -16.47 3.65 7.27
N ASN A 163 -15.72 4.72 7.02
CA ASN A 163 -16.10 5.74 6.03
C ASN A 163 -16.01 5.22 4.58
N TYR A 164 -15.45 4.02 4.39
CA TYR A 164 -15.31 3.39 3.08
C TYR A 164 -16.36 2.31 2.81
N VAL A 165 -17.29 2.04 3.72
CA VAL A 165 -18.43 1.14 3.43
C VAL A 165 -19.25 1.73 2.27
N GLY A 166 -19.49 0.92 1.25
CA GLY A 166 -20.14 1.29 -0.02
C GLY A 166 -19.18 1.78 -1.11
N LYS A 167 -17.89 2.02 -0.79
CA LYS A 167 -16.88 2.50 -1.75
C LYS A 167 -16.20 1.36 -2.48
N LYS A 168 -15.70 1.65 -3.70
CA LYS A 168 -14.84 0.74 -4.45
C LYS A 168 -13.39 0.96 -3.99
N VAL A 169 -12.72 -0.12 -3.64
CA VAL A 169 -11.35 -0.10 -3.12
C VAL A 169 -10.46 -1.09 -3.85
N ARG A 170 -9.16 -0.77 -3.87
CA ARG A 170 -8.08 -1.69 -4.23
C ARG A 170 -7.33 -2.03 -2.95
N ILE A 171 -7.30 -3.32 -2.63
CA ILE A 171 -6.68 -3.83 -1.39
C ILE A 171 -5.56 -4.78 -1.78
N SER A 172 -4.40 -4.62 -1.14
CA SER A 172 -3.27 -5.52 -1.29
C SER A 172 -2.78 -6.03 0.05
N GLY A 173 -2.20 -7.22 0.04
CA GLY A 173 -1.70 -7.85 1.25
C GLY A 173 -1.35 -9.31 1.04
N TRP A 174 -1.03 -9.97 2.14
CA TRP A 174 -0.66 -11.37 2.09
C TRP A 174 -1.89 -12.27 1.99
N LEU A 175 -1.78 -13.33 1.18
CA LEU A 175 -2.76 -14.39 1.18
C LEU A 175 -2.65 -15.18 2.49
N PHE A 176 -3.80 -15.51 3.04
CA PHE A 176 -3.93 -16.22 4.29
C PHE A 176 -5.10 -17.17 4.22
N TYR A 177 -4.92 -18.37 4.76
CA TYR A 177 -5.99 -19.36 4.85
C TYR A 177 -6.35 -19.57 6.31
N ASP A 178 -7.51 -19.06 6.73
CA ASP A 178 -7.94 -19.19 8.12
C ASP A 178 -8.48 -20.59 8.40
N THR A 179 -7.58 -21.47 8.83
CA THR A 179 -7.93 -22.85 9.18
C THR A 179 -8.90 -22.96 10.37
N GLU A 180 -9.04 -21.92 11.21
CA GLU A 180 -10.01 -21.95 12.31
C GLU A 180 -11.45 -21.83 11.81
N HIS A 181 -11.63 -21.27 10.62
CA HIS A 181 -12.92 -21.05 9.97
C HIS A 181 -13.25 -22.04 8.86
N GLU A 182 -12.45 -23.11 8.67
CA GLU A 182 -12.71 -24.14 7.64
C GLU A 182 -14.15 -24.65 7.67
N LYS A 183 -14.69 -24.91 8.86
CA LYS A 183 -16.05 -25.47 9.00
C LYS A 183 -17.16 -24.44 8.75
N ASP A 184 -16.82 -23.17 8.69
CA ASP A 184 -17.75 -22.05 8.51
C ASP A 184 -17.79 -21.58 7.04
N ALA A 185 -16.90 -22.13 6.18
CA ALA A 185 -16.78 -21.70 4.79
C ALA A 185 -17.46 -22.65 3.79
N CYS A 186 -18.20 -22.08 2.86
CA CYS A 186 -18.84 -22.81 1.76
C CYS A 186 -17.84 -23.63 0.94
N SER A 187 -16.66 -23.08 0.69
CA SER A 187 -15.58 -23.77 -0.03
C SER A 187 -15.14 -25.09 0.60
N TYR A 188 -15.19 -25.24 1.92
CA TYR A 188 -14.80 -26.48 2.60
C TYR A 188 -15.84 -27.60 2.39
N ASN A 189 -17.11 -27.23 2.28
CA ASN A 189 -18.20 -28.15 1.99
C ASN A 189 -19.18 -27.58 0.95
N PRO A 190 -18.78 -27.57 -0.34
CA PRO A 190 -19.54 -26.89 -1.39
C PRO A 190 -20.98 -27.39 -1.53
N GLU A 191 -21.21 -28.67 -1.21
CA GLU A 191 -22.52 -29.31 -1.28
C GLU A 191 -23.50 -28.86 -0.19
N LYS A 192 -23.02 -28.20 0.88
CA LYS A 192 -23.85 -27.75 2.01
C LYS A 192 -23.93 -26.22 2.13
N CYS A 193 -23.38 -25.50 1.15
CA CYS A 193 -23.37 -24.04 1.15
C CYS A 193 -24.81 -23.52 1.12
N GLY A 194 -25.19 -22.74 2.13
CA GLY A 194 -26.54 -22.16 2.27
C GLY A 194 -27.57 -23.02 3.02
N ASP A 195 -27.28 -24.31 3.25
CA ASP A 195 -28.21 -25.22 3.94
C ASP A 195 -28.00 -25.28 5.46
N VAL A 196 -26.88 -24.74 5.96
CA VAL A 196 -26.50 -24.82 7.37
C VAL A 196 -26.40 -23.41 7.96
N PRO A 197 -27.18 -23.08 9.00
CA PRO A 197 -27.03 -21.84 9.75
C PRO A 197 -25.58 -21.70 10.25
N GLY A 198 -24.89 -20.61 9.90
CA GLY A 198 -23.51 -20.34 10.30
C GLY A 198 -22.45 -20.48 9.20
N TYR A 199 -22.82 -20.87 7.97
CA TYR A 199 -21.93 -20.79 6.79
C TYR A 199 -21.92 -19.36 6.23
N ASN A 200 -21.23 -18.45 6.93
CA ASN A 200 -21.23 -17.03 6.59
C ASN A 200 -20.01 -16.61 5.74
N ARG A 201 -19.15 -17.56 5.35
CA ARG A 201 -17.93 -17.29 4.57
C ARG A 201 -17.98 -18.04 3.25
N HIS A 202 -17.67 -17.35 2.15
CA HIS A 202 -17.58 -18.03 0.85
C HIS A 202 -16.30 -18.88 0.75
N THR A 203 -15.18 -18.33 1.21
CA THR A 203 -13.86 -18.97 1.26
C THR A 203 -13.18 -18.69 2.60
N CYS A 204 -12.26 -19.57 3.01
CA CYS A 204 -11.33 -19.31 4.12
C CYS A 204 -10.10 -18.52 3.68
N TRP A 205 -9.94 -18.27 2.38
CA TRP A 205 -8.88 -17.41 1.88
C TRP A 205 -9.21 -15.94 2.11
N GLU A 206 -8.25 -15.23 2.68
CA GLU A 206 -8.33 -13.83 3.06
C GLU A 206 -7.14 -13.06 2.50
N ILE A 207 -7.28 -11.73 2.46
CA ILE A 207 -6.12 -10.84 2.50
C ILE A 207 -5.87 -10.47 3.96
N HIS A 208 -4.88 -11.14 4.57
CA HIS A 208 -4.54 -10.97 5.98
C HIS A 208 -3.03 -11.20 6.19
N PRO A 209 -2.28 -10.18 6.62
CA PRO A 209 -2.71 -8.80 6.86
C PRO A 209 -2.84 -8.00 5.55
N VAL A 210 -3.72 -6.99 5.56
CA VAL A 210 -3.77 -5.92 4.56
C VAL A 210 -2.53 -5.04 4.70
N THR A 211 -1.80 -4.82 3.59
CA THR A 211 -0.61 -3.96 3.51
C THR A 211 -0.76 -2.80 2.53
N GLY A 212 -1.86 -2.74 1.77
CA GLY A 212 -2.20 -1.59 0.94
C GLY A 212 -3.72 -1.43 0.83
N PHE A 213 -4.15 -0.18 0.82
CA PHE A 213 -5.57 0.21 0.79
C PHE A 213 -5.70 1.51 0.01
N GLU A 214 -6.45 1.46 -1.09
CA GLU A 214 -6.71 2.61 -1.96
C GLU A 214 -8.21 2.74 -2.23
N ASP A 215 -8.73 3.97 -2.13
CA ASP A 215 -10.08 4.31 -2.59
C ASP A 215 -10.02 4.64 -4.08
N ILE A 216 -10.63 3.77 -4.88
CA ILE A 216 -10.67 3.87 -6.34
C ILE A 216 -12.09 4.17 -6.82
N THR A 217 -12.95 4.74 -5.95
CA THR A 217 -14.35 5.00 -6.27
C THR A 217 -14.49 5.93 -7.47
N GLU A 218 -13.75 7.04 -7.50
CA GLU A 218 -13.80 7.99 -8.62
C GLU A 218 -13.23 7.37 -9.91
N GLU A 219 -12.11 6.64 -9.82
CA GLU A 219 -11.53 5.90 -10.95
C GLU A 219 -12.55 4.91 -11.54
N TYR A 220 -13.24 4.17 -10.68
CA TYR A 220 -14.30 3.24 -11.05
C TYR A 220 -15.50 3.94 -11.69
N LEU A 221 -15.95 5.07 -11.12
CA LEU A 221 -17.06 5.84 -11.66
C LEU A 221 -16.72 6.43 -13.03
N HIS A 222 -15.51 6.98 -13.22
CA HIS A 222 -15.09 7.52 -14.51
C HIS A 222 -14.97 6.46 -15.60
N THR A 223 -14.47 5.27 -15.26
CA THR A 223 -14.29 4.19 -16.23
C THR A 223 -15.58 3.46 -16.58
N ASN A 224 -16.57 3.44 -15.68
CA ASN A 224 -17.83 2.72 -15.86
C ASN A 224 -19.07 3.62 -16.06
N ALA A 225 -18.92 4.94 -15.97
CA ALA A 225 -19.95 5.88 -16.40
C ALA A 225 -20.16 5.75 -17.91
N ARG A 226 -21.34 5.27 -18.32
CA ARG A 226 -21.76 5.36 -19.72
C ARG A 226 -22.06 6.83 -20.02
N VAL A 227 -21.25 7.46 -20.86
CA VAL A 227 -21.63 8.73 -21.50
C VAL A 227 -22.72 8.41 -22.52
N ASN A 228 -23.99 8.61 -22.15
CA ASN A 228 -25.07 8.67 -23.14
C ASN A 228 -24.95 10.03 -23.86
N THR A 229 -24.49 10.02 -25.11
CA THR A 229 -24.47 11.24 -25.95
C THR A 229 -25.76 11.48 -26.72
N ASP A 230 -26.82 10.70 -26.47
CA ASP A 230 -28.12 10.90 -27.11
C ASP A 230 -29.16 11.39 -26.09
N ALA A 231 -29.74 12.54 -26.42
CA ALA A 231 -30.73 13.34 -25.69
C ALA A 231 -30.14 14.32 -24.64
N GLY A 232 -30.29 15.61 -24.94
CA GLY A 232 -29.84 16.74 -24.12
C GLY A 232 -30.62 16.93 -22.82
N GLU A 233 -30.51 15.96 -21.91
CA GLU A 233 -30.84 16.10 -20.50
C GLU A 233 -29.84 15.25 -19.69
N GLU A 234 -29.01 15.91 -18.87
CA GLU A 234 -28.11 15.22 -17.93
C GLU A 234 -28.95 14.40 -16.94
N ARG A 235 -29.02 13.08 -17.15
CA ARG A 235 -29.45 12.13 -16.12
C ARG A 235 -28.47 10.98 -16.02
N LEU A 236 -27.84 10.89 -14.85
CA LEU A 236 -27.06 9.71 -14.43
C LEU A 236 -28.00 8.51 -14.36
N VAL A 237 -27.84 7.55 -15.27
CA VAL A 237 -28.56 6.27 -15.25
C VAL A 237 -27.57 5.18 -14.86
N PHE A 238 -27.76 4.61 -13.67
CA PHE A 238 -26.98 3.47 -13.18
C PHE A 238 -27.50 2.16 -13.81
N SER A 239 -26.60 1.41 -14.45
CA SER A 239 -26.88 0.07 -14.99
C SER A 239 -26.62 -0.97 -13.90
N SER A 240 -27.66 -1.70 -13.47
CA SER A 240 -27.61 -2.77 -12.46
C SER A 240 -27.00 -4.09 -12.95
N SER A 241 -26.34 -4.08 -14.11
CA SER A 241 -25.76 -5.27 -14.73
C SER A 241 -24.27 -5.08 -14.88
N PRO A 242 -23.43 -5.99 -14.34
CA PRO A 242 -22.01 -5.95 -14.64
C PRO A 242 -21.84 -6.10 -16.16
N PRO A 243 -21.00 -5.27 -16.81
CA PRO A 243 -20.69 -5.49 -18.22
C PRO A 243 -20.08 -6.88 -18.38
N PRO A 244 -20.24 -7.52 -19.55
CA PRO A 244 -19.55 -8.76 -19.83
C PRO A 244 -18.06 -8.56 -19.56
N VAL A 245 -17.46 -9.50 -18.83
CA VAL A 245 -16.02 -9.55 -18.55
C VAL A 245 -15.30 -9.71 -19.89
N ILE A 246 -15.04 -8.58 -20.55
CA ILE A 246 -13.99 -8.51 -21.55
C ILE A 246 -12.73 -8.60 -20.71
N ALA A 247 -12.02 -9.72 -20.85
CA ALA A 247 -10.66 -9.86 -20.33
C ALA A 247 -9.86 -8.66 -20.84
N ARG A 248 -9.75 -7.61 -20.02
CA ARG A 248 -8.76 -6.56 -20.21
C ARG A 248 -7.45 -7.22 -19.82
N THR A 249 -6.80 -7.84 -20.79
CA THR A 249 -5.35 -7.81 -20.83
C THR A 249 -4.97 -6.33 -20.79
N SER A 250 -4.68 -5.79 -19.60
CA SER A 250 -3.87 -4.58 -19.51
C SER A 250 -2.49 -4.98 -20.03
N ILE A 251 -2.37 -5.00 -21.35
CA ILE A 251 -1.07 -4.73 -21.95
C ILE A 251 -0.86 -3.27 -21.60
N ALA A 252 -0.30 -2.99 -20.42
CA ALA A 252 0.29 -1.69 -20.15
C ALA A 252 1.19 -1.43 -21.35
N LYS A 253 0.77 -0.49 -22.19
CA LYS A 253 1.47 -0.24 -23.45
C LYS A 253 2.87 0.18 -23.04
N PRO A 254 3.93 -0.57 -23.44
CA PRO A 254 5.28 -0.18 -23.07
C PRO A 254 5.49 1.24 -23.59
N LEU A 255 5.81 2.14 -22.64
CA LEU A 255 6.07 3.54 -22.91
C LEU A 255 7.04 3.63 -24.09
N GLN A 256 6.66 4.42 -25.10
CA GLN A 256 7.50 4.64 -26.26
C GLN A 256 8.79 5.37 -25.81
N PRO A 257 9.92 5.20 -26.49
CA PRO A 257 11.17 5.90 -26.14
C PRO A 257 11.01 7.43 -26.01
N MET A 258 10.09 8.03 -26.77
CA MET A 258 9.76 9.45 -26.69
C MET A 258 9.00 9.84 -25.41
N GLU A 259 8.17 8.94 -24.89
CA GLU A 259 7.38 9.13 -23.67
C GLU A 259 8.30 9.10 -22.43
N TYR A 260 9.26 8.17 -22.39
CA TYR A 260 10.33 8.17 -21.38
C TYR A 260 11.13 9.47 -21.40
N LEU A 261 11.46 9.98 -22.58
CA LEU A 261 12.19 11.24 -22.72
C LEU A 261 11.39 12.42 -22.16
N ILE A 262 10.08 12.49 -22.42
CA ILE A 262 9.19 13.52 -21.89
C ILE A 262 9.14 13.45 -20.36
N LEU A 263 9.01 12.25 -19.79
CA LEU A 263 8.94 12.04 -18.36
C LEU A 263 10.25 12.42 -17.65
N ILE A 264 11.39 12.06 -18.23
CA ILE A 264 12.74 12.43 -17.76
C ILE A 264 12.91 13.96 -17.79
N MET A 265 12.47 14.61 -18.88
CA MET A 265 12.52 16.08 -18.98
C MET A 265 11.59 16.75 -17.96
N LEU A 266 10.38 16.22 -17.76
CA LEU A 266 9.40 16.76 -16.82
C LEU A 266 9.87 16.63 -15.37
N GLY A 267 10.36 15.44 -14.98
CA GLY A 267 10.98 15.21 -13.66
C GLY A 267 12.19 16.11 -13.43
N GLY A 268 13.01 16.33 -14.46
CA GLY A 268 14.10 17.31 -14.44
C GLY A 268 13.61 18.73 -14.18
N ILE A 269 12.63 19.22 -14.94
CA ILE A 269 12.07 20.59 -14.78
C ILE A 269 11.44 20.77 -13.40
N VAL A 270 10.62 19.83 -12.93
CA VAL A 270 9.97 19.92 -11.61
C VAL A 270 11.01 19.88 -10.48
N GLY A 271 12.05 19.04 -10.61
CA GLY A 271 13.17 19.02 -9.67
C GLY A 271 13.90 20.37 -9.60
N THR A 272 14.06 21.06 -10.73
CA THR A 272 14.69 22.39 -10.76
C THR A 272 13.83 23.48 -10.12
N VAL A 273 12.50 23.39 -10.24
CA VAL A 273 11.56 24.30 -9.56
C VAL A 273 11.62 24.14 -8.04
N GLY A 274 11.72 22.90 -7.54
CA GLY A 274 11.92 22.62 -6.11
C GLY A 274 13.19 23.27 -5.55
N GLN A 275 14.27 23.31 -6.34
CA GLN A 275 15.53 23.97 -5.94
C GLN A 275 15.45 25.50 -5.98
N LEU A 276 14.71 26.09 -6.92
CA LEU A 276 14.50 27.54 -6.95
C LEU A 276 13.78 28.04 -5.68
N LEU A 277 12.80 27.27 -5.17
CA LEU A 277 12.13 27.57 -3.91
C LEU A 277 13.12 27.57 -2.72
N ARG A 278 14.06 26.62 -2.69
CA ARG A 278 15.12 26.55 -1.68
C ARG A 278 16.04 27.77 -1.71
N VAL A 279 16.43 28.24 -2.89
CA VAL A 279 17.26 29.44 -3.07
C VAL A 279 16.54 30.69 -2.55
N ILE A 280 15.26 30.83 -2.87
CA ILE A 280 14.44 31.97 -2.41
C ILE A 280 14.34 31.98 -0.87
N ILE A 281 14.10 30.83 -0.24
CA ILE A 281 14.03 30.70 1.22
C ILE A 281 15.40 30.95 1.86
N GLY A 282 16.48 30.44 1.27
CA GLY A 282 17.85 30.64 1.75
C GLY A 282 18.29 32.11 1.69
N LEU A 283 17.99 32.81 0.58
CA LEU A 283 18.26 34.25 0.43
C LEU A 283 17.44 35.08 1.43
N LYS A 284 16.17 34.71 1.67
CA LYS A 284 15.33 35.35 2.69
C LYS A 284 15.93 35.19 4.09
N LYS A 285 16.36 33.97 4.45
CA LYS A 285 16.98 33.69 5.75
C LYS A 285 18.30 34.45 5.95
N ALA A 286 19.11 34.59 4.89
CA ALA A 286 20.35 35.37 4.93
C ALA A 286 20.08 36.87 5.11
N ALA A 287 19.08 37.41 4.41
CA ALA A 287 18.63 38.80 4.58
C ALA A 287 18.09 39.07 5.98
N ASP A 288 17.31 38.14 6.54
CA ASP A 288 16.75 38.24 7.90
C ASP A 288 17.85 38.15 8.99
N SER A 289 19.01 37.56 8.67
CA SER A 289 20.13 37.39 9.60
C SER A 289 21.19 38.50 9.50
N GLY A 290 21.06 39.43 8.55
CA GLY A 290 22.00 40.55 8.36
C GLY A 290 23.38 40.15 7.80
N GLU A 291 23.56 38.93 7.33
CA GLU A 291 24.82 38.44 6.76
C GLU A 291 24.94 38.80 5.27
N ALA A 292 26.13 39.24 4.84
CA ALA A 292 26.38 39.51 3.42
C ALA A 292 26.37 38.20 2.61
N PRO A 293 25.60 38.11 1.51
CA PRO A 293 25.47 36.86 0.77
C PRO A 293 26.79 36.41 0.15
N ASP A 294 27.28 35.22 0.52
CA ASP A 294 28.43 34.60 -0.14
C ASP A 294 27.99 34.01 -1.49
N TYR A 295 28.14 34.82 -2.53
CA TYR A 295 27.75 34.48 -3.90
C TYR A 295 28.49 33.26 -4.43
N LYS A 296 29.75 33.02 -4.05
CA LYS A 296 30.55 31.89 -4.57
C LYS A 296 30.08 30.57 -3.99
N ARG A 297 29.80 30.53 -2.68
CA ARG A 297 29.25 29.35 -2.01
C ARG A 297 27.80 29.08 -2.44
N THR A 298 27.01 30.14 -2.63
CA THR A 298 25.62 30.04 -3.10
C THR A 298 25.55 29.52 -4.54
N THR A 299 26.39 30.02 -5.45
CA THR A 299 26.44 29.53 -6.83
C THR A 299 26.95 28.09 -6.91
N LEU A 300 27.93 27.71 -6.08
CA LEU A 300 28.41 26.32 -6.04
C LEU A 300 27.36 25.35 -5.47
N SER A 301 26.67 25.73 -4.39
CA SER A 301 25.53 24.97 -3.85
C SER A 301 24.39 24.86 -4.88
N LEU A 302 24.15 25.91 -5.67
CA LEU A 302 23.12 25.91 -6.72
C LEU A 302 23.44 24.90 -7.83
N VAL A 303 24.69 24.86 -8.31
CA VAL A 303 25.11 23.92 -9.36
C VAL A 303 25.06 22.47 -8.87
N LEU A 304 25.50 22.21 -7.63
CA LEU A 304 25.39 20.89 -6.99
C LEU A 304 23.93 20.46 -6.79
N ALA A 305 23.08 21.37 -6.31
CA ALA A 305 21.66 21.13 -6.12
C ALA A 305 20.91 20.88 -7.43
N PHE A 306 21.32 21.53 -8.52
CA PHE A 306 20.74 21.32 -9.86
C PHE A 306 21.11 19.94 -10.42
N ALA A 307 22.37 19.52 -10.25
CA ALA A 307 22.83 18.20 -10.66
C ALA A 307 22.13 17.07 -9.86
N VAL A 308 22.01 17.23 -8.55
CA VAL A 308 21.38 16.23 -7.67
C VAL A 308 19.86 16.21 -7.85
N GLY A 309 19.20 17.37 -7.90
CA GLY A 309 17.76 17.49 -8.11
C GLY A 309 17.32 16.96 -9.47
N GLY A 310 18.12 17.18 -10.52
CA GLY A 310 17.87 16.61 -11.85
C GLY A 310 17.98 15.08 -11.83
N VAL A 311 19.04 14.52 -11.24
CA VAL A 311 19.22 13.06 -11.15
C VAL A 311 18.12 12.40 -10.31
N ALA A 312 17.74 13.00 -9.19
CA ALA A 312 16.65 12.50 -8.34
C ALA A 312 15.28 12.54 -9.06
N GLY A 313 14.98 13.62 -9.78
CA GLY A 313 13.77 13.74 -10.59
C GLY A 313 13.71 12.71 -11.72
N VAL A 314 14.84 12.45 -12.39
CA VAL A 314 14.95 11.43 -13.44
C VAL A 314 14.79 10.02 -12.88
N LEU A 315 15.39 9.71 -11.73
CA LEU A 315 15.25 8.40 -11.09
C LEU A 315 13.83 8.13 -10.59
N ALA A 316 13.15 9.16 -10.06
CA ALA A 316 11.75 9.05 -9.69
C ALA A 316 10.84 8.82 -10.91
N ALA A 317 11.16 9.44 -12.05
CA ALA A 317 10.45 9.26 -13.30
C ALA A 317 10.59 7.83 -13.86
N ILE A 318 11.77 7.21 -13.77
CA ILE A 318 12.01 5.86 -14.33
C ILE A 318 11.10 4.76 -13.74
N ASN A 319 10.53 4.98 -12.55
CA ASN A 319 9.59 4.03 -11.93
C ASN A 319 8.11 4.23 -12.32
N MET A 320 7.76 5.25 -13.12
CA MET A 320 6.39 5.43 -13.59
C MET A 320 6.14 4.64 -14.88
N THR A 321 5.02 3.90 -14.88
CA THR A 321 4.59 3.07 -16.00
C THR A 321 3.47 3.69 -16.83
N ASP A 322 2.97 4.88 -16.46
CA ASP A 322 1.88 5.54 -17.17
C ASP A 322 1.99 7.08 -17.13
N LEU A 323 1.70 7.74 -18.26
CA LEU A 323 1.82 9.19 -18.46
C LEU A 323 0.47 9.92 -18.50
N GLU A 324 -0.63 9.20 -18.69
CA GLU A 324 -1.96 9.82 -18.83
C GLU A 324 -2.54 10.30 -17.48
N THR A 325 -1.93 9.91 -16.36
CA THR A 325 -2.44 10.16 -15.00
C THR A 325 -1.42 10.88 -14.10
N ILE A 326 -0.74 11.92 -14.60
CA ILE A 326 0.06 12.80 -13.72
C ILE A 326 -0.88 13.55 -12.78
N ASP A 327 -1.11 13.00 -11.60
CA ASP A 327 -1.92 13.60 -10.55
C ASP A 327 -1.10 14.61 -9.72
N LYS A 328 -1.79 15.42 -8.91
CA LYS A 328 -1.15 16.45 -8.08
C LYS A 328 -0.22 15.84 -7.02
N SER A 329 -0.46 14.60 -6.59
CA SER A 329 0.36 13.92 -5.57
C SER A 329 1.71 13.47 -6.15
N THR A 330 1.74 12.98 -7.39
CA THR A 330 2.95 12.64 -8.13
C THR A 330 3.80 13.89 -8.37
N LEU A 331 3.16 15.00 -8.77
CA LEU A 331 3.86 16.28 -8.91
C LEU A 331 4.46 16.76 -7.58
N LEU A 332 3.74 16.61 -6.47
CA LEU A 332 4.23 16.95 -5.13
C LEU A 332 5.35 16.00 -4.68
N ALA A 333 5.29 14.72 -5.01
CA ALA A 333 6.34 13.74 -4.72
C ALA A 333 7.64 14.09 -5.45
N PHE A 334 7.58 14.45 -6.74
CA PHE A 334 8.75 14.95 -7.49
C PHE A 334 9.34 16.21 -6.87
N LEU A 335 8.48 17.15 -6.48
CA LEU A 335 8.89 18.42 -5.89
C LEU A 335 9.53 18.23 -4.51
N THR A 336 9.00 17.30 -3.70
CA THR A 336 9.51 16.96 -2.35
C THR A 336 10.80 16.16 -2.42
N ALA A 337 10.91 15.19 -3.33
CA ALA A 337 12.14 14.43 -3.58
C ALA A 337 13.28 15.35 -4.04
N GLY A 338 12.96 16.29 -4.93
CA GLY A 338 13.87 17.36 -5.34
C GLY A 338 14.30 18.22 -4.16
N TYR A 339 13.37 18.66 -3.31
CA TYR A 339 13.63 19.51 -2.14
C TYR A 339 14.49 18.83 -1.07
N ALA A 340 14.18 17.59 -0.69
CA ALA A 340 14.80 16.86 0.42
C ALA A 340 16.22 16.36 0.12
N GLY A 341 16.55 16.07 -1.15
CA GLY A 341 17.86 15.55 -1.54
C GLY A 341 19.04 16.49 -1.20
N THR A 342 18.82 17.81 -1.19
CA THR A 342 19.88 18.80 -0.94
C THR A 342 20.11 19.09 0.54
N ASP A 343 19.07 19.05 1.39
CA ASP A 343 19.19 19.24 2.85
C ASP A 343 20.10 18.17 3.49
N PHE A 344 20.00 16.95 2.98
CA PHE A 344 20.79 15.84 3.44
C PHE A 344 22.30 16.04 3.16
N ILE A 345 22.63 16.56 1.96
CA ILE A 345 24.02 16.80 1.55
C ILE A 345 24.64 17.99 2.31
N GLU A 346 23.90 19.09 2.50
CA GLU A 346 24.38 20.24 3.28
C GLU A 346 24.57 19.90 4.76
N GLY A 347 23.67 19.10 5.34
CA GLY A 347 23.82 18.55 6.69
C GLY A 347 25.08 17.69 6.83
N PHE A 348 25.36 16.85 5.84
CA PHE A 348 26.54 15.97 5.82
C PHE A 348 27.87 16.74 5.66
N ILE A 349 27.89 17.80 4.82
CA ILE A 349 29.06 18.68 4.62
C ILE A 349 29.34 19.54 5.86
N SER A 350 28.29 20.00 6.56
CA SER A 350 28.47 20.78 7.80
C SER A 350 29.08 19.97 8.94
N LYS A 351 28.84 18.66 8.97
CA LYS A 351 29.32 17.72 10.00
C LYS A 351 30.79 17.30 9.82
N HIS A 352 31.38 17.54 8.64
CA HIS A 352 32.78 17.18 8.33
C HIS A 352 33.68 18.38 8.04
N LYS A 353 33.41 19.55 8.64
CA LYS A 353 34.41 20.64 8.68
C LYS A 353 35.64 20.16 9.46
N VAL A 354 36.64 19.67 8.73
CA VAL A 354 38.03 19.63 9.18
C VAL A 354 38.40 21.07 9.51
N THR A 355 38.64 21.35 10.78
CA THR A 355 39.25 22.61 11.21
C THR A 355 40.70 22.56 10.74
N PRO A 356 41.15 23.46 9.85
CA PRO A 356 42.56 23.53 9.51
C PRO A 356 43.30 24.12 10.73
N SER A 357 44.21 23.33 11.30
CA SER A 357 45.32 23.83 12.13
C SER A 357 46.47 24.26 11.23
#